data_AF-A0A087UVM0-F1
#
_entry.id   AF-A0A087UVM0-F1
#
_cell.length_a   1.000
_cell.length_b   1.000
_cell.length_c   1.000
_cell.angle_alpha   90.00
_cell.angle_beta   90.00
_cell.angle_gamma   90.00
#
_symmetry.space_group_name_H-M   'P 1'
#
loop_
_entity.id
_entity.type
_entity.pdbx_description
1 polymer ?
#
loop_
_entity_poly.entity_id
_entity_poly.type
_entity_poly.pdbx_seq_one_letter_code
_entity_poly.pdbx_strand_id
1 'polypeptide(L)'
;MLENTDWLDEGTKRQIKEKVNGITTYFQYPKELLNDTYVSDFYAGLTFSNESYFEKEMIVKKWSTDVSFSRLRKSSDTEEWKKRIRSIDFNPLGNSNGFPHLFSHPLFNRDRPA
;
A
#
# COMPACT_ATOMS: atom_id res chain seq x y z
N MET A 1 -22.88 6.69 -14.73
CA MET A 1 -23.46 6.37 -13.41
C MET A 1 -23.60 7.62 -12.55
N LEU A 2 -22.52 8.40 -12.31
CA LEU A 2 -22.58 9.61 -11.48
C LEU A 2 -23.51 10.72 -12.02
N GLU A 3 -23.59 10.92 -13.34
CA GLU A 3 -24.49 11.92 -13.94
C GLU A 3 -25.97 11.61 -13.69
N ASN A 4 -26.32 10.32 -13.70
CA ASN A 4 -27.71 9.84 -13.61
C ASN A 4 -28.18 9.71 -12.16
N THR A 5 -27.55 10.45 -11.23
CA THR A 5 -27.81 10.32 -9.79
C THR A 5 -28.59 11.52 -9.30
N ASP A 6 -29.85 11.29 -8.90
CA ASP A 6 -30.80 12.36 -8.55
C ASP A 6 -30.67 12.86 -7.10
N TRP A 7 -30.01 12.10 -6.23
CA TRP A 7 -29.84 12.46 -4.81
C TRP A 7 -28.61 13.35 -4.52
N LEU A 8 -27.80 13.64 -5.55
CA LEU A 8 -26.59 14.48 -5.44
C LEU A 8 -26.79 15.80 -6.18
N ASP A 9 -26.35 16.90 -5.57
CA ASP A 9 -26.28 18.20 -6.24
C ASP A 9 -25.08 18.28 -7.21
N GLU A 10 -25.15 19.21 -8.16
CA GLU A 10 -24.12 19.39 -9.19
C GLU A 10 -22.75 19.79 -8.61
N GLY A 11 -22.72 20.52 -7.50
CA GLY A 11 -21.48 20.89 -6.82
C GLY A 11 -20.77 19.67 -6.23
N THR A 12 -21.52 18.80 -5.56
CA THR A 12 -21.00 17.55 -4.99
C THR A 12 -20.59 16.57 -6.09
N LYS A 13 -21.36 16.47 -7.19
CA LYS A 13 -20.97 15.64 -8.35
C LYS A 13 -19.62 16.08 -8.93
N ARG A 14 -19.36 17.39 -9.04
CA ARG A 14 -18.06 17.91 -9.50
C ARG A 14 -16.92 17.52 -8.56
N GLN A 15 -17.10 17.68 -7.25
CA GLN A 15 -16.08 17.27 -6.26
C GLN A 15 -15.80 15.77 -6.30
N ILE A 16 -16.84 14.95 -6.48
CA ILE A 16 -16.68 13.49 -6.65
C ILE A 16 -15.87 13.19 -7.91
N LYS A 17 -16.15 13.85 -9.04
CA LYS A 17 -15.37 13.69 -10.28
C LYS A 17 -13.90 14.05 -10.07
N GLU A 18 -13.63 15.20 -9.44
CA GLU A 18 -12.26 15.63 -9.13
C GLU A 18 -11.55 14.61 -8.23
N LYS A 19 -12.23 14.11 -7.20
CA LYS A 19 -11.69 13.08 -6.30
C LYS A 19 -11.38 11.78 -7.04
N VAL A 20 -12.30 11.29 -7.86
CA VAL A 20 -12.14 10.05 -8.64
C VAL A 20 -11.01 10.19 -9.65
N ASN A 21 -10.91 11.32 -10.34
CA ASN A 21 -9.83 11.60 -11.28
C ASN A 21 -8.47 11.70 -10.60
N GLY A 22 -8.43 12.09 -9.32
CA GLY A 22 -7.22 12.12 -8.51
C GLY A 22 -6.84 10.79 -7.86
N ILE A 23 -7.55 9.68 -8.11
CA ILE A 23 -7.23 8.39 -7.48
C ILE A 23 -5.97 7.81 -8.12
N THR A 24 -4.96 7.52 -7.31
CA THR A 24 -3.76 6.80 -7.76
C THR A 24 -3.93 5.30 -7.58
N THR A 25 -3.80 4.52 -8.65
CA THR A 25 -3.97 3.05 -8.61
C THR A 25 -2.62 2.34 -8.71
N TYR A 26 -2.37 1.42 -7.79
CA TYR A 26 -1.18 0.57 -7.77
C TYR A 26 -1.58 -0.88 -8.05
N PHE A 27 -0.99 -1.45 -9.10
CA PHE A 27 -1.24 -2.84 -9.50
C PHE A 27 -0.12 -3.76 -9.04
N GLN A 28 -0.48 -4.99 -8.67
CA GLN A 28 0.46 -6.05 -8.29
C GLN A 28 1.32 -5.65 -7.09
N TYR A 29 2.62 -5.76 -7.22
CA TYR A 29 3.57 -5.48 -6.16
C TYR A 29 4.19 -4.11 -6.36
N PRO A 30 4.57 -3.45 -5.26
CA PRO A 30 5.40 -2.26 -5.31
C PRO A 30 6.68 -2.45 -6.12
N LYS A 31 7.04 -1.45 -6.93
CA LYS A 31 8.26 -1.49 -7.75
C LYS A 31 9.51 -1.45 -6.88
N GLU A 32 9.40 -0.90 -5.69
CA GLU A 32 10.43 -0.80 -4.67
C GLU A 32 10.90 -2.18 -4.20
N LEU A 33 10.04 -3.20 -4.27
CA LEU A 33 10.42 -4.59 -3.99
C LEU A 33 11.31 -5.20 -5.08
N LEU A 34 11.34 -4.62 -6.28
CA LEU A 34 12.20 -5.07 -7.37
C LEU A 34 13.63 -4.50 -7.24
N ASN A 35 13.87 -3.62 -6.27
CA ASN A 35 15.17 -3.03 -6.01
C ASN A 35 15.77 -3.63 -4.74
N ASP A 36 16.65 -4.61 -4.92
CA ASP A 36 17.31 -5.34 -3.82
C ASP A 36 18.07 -4.41 -2.86
N THR A 37 18.72 -3.37 -3.39
CA THR A 37 19.45 -2.39 -2.57
C THR A 37 18.49 -1.64 -1.65
N TYR A 38 17.38 -1.15 -2.21
CA TYR A 38 16.38 -0.40 -1.45
C TYR A 38 15.73 -1.25 -0.34
N VAL A 39 15.48 -2.53 -0.62
CA VAL A 39 14.96 -3.49 0.37
C VAL A 39 16.03 -3.79 1.43
N SER A 40 17.26 -4.06 1.01
CA SER A 40 18.38 -4.38 1.91
C SER A 40 18.67 -3.23 2.87
N ASP A 41 18.74 -2.00 2.37
CA ASP A 41 18.99 -0.80 3.18
C ASP A 41 17.92 -0.60 4.26
N PHE A 42 16.65 -0.90 3.94
CA PHE A 42 15.57 -0.79 4.90
C PHE A 42 15.69 -1.80 6.05
N TYR A 43 16.13 -3.02 5.75
CA TYR A 43 16.30 -4.08 6.74
C TYR A 43 17.72 -4.17 7.33
N ALA A 44 18.65 -3.29 6.93
CA ALA A 44 20.05 -3.32 7.38
C ALA A 44 20.22 -3.21 8.90
N GLY A 45 19.26 -2.56 9.59
CA GLY A 45 19.24 -2.47 11.05
C GLY A 45 18.75 -3.74 11.77
N LEU A 46 18.39 -4.79 11.04
CA LEU A 46 17.85 -6.04 11.56
C LEU A 46 18.89 -7.16 11.37
N THR A 47 19.68 -7.42 12.40
CA THR A 47 20.69 -8.49 12.40
C THR A 47 20.29 -9.61 13.34
N PHE A 48 20.43 -10.85 12.90
CA PHE A 48 20.20 -12.05 13.71
C PHE A 48 21.49 -12.86 13.81
N SER A 49 21.86 -13.27 15.02
CA SER A 49 23.05 -14.05 15.35
C SER A 49 22.75 -15.11 16.42
N ASN A 50 22.47 -16.34 16.00
CA ASN A 50 22.32 -17.52 16.87
C ASN A 50 21.32 -17.37 18.04
N GLU A 51 20.33 -16.48 17.94
CA GLU A 51 19.31 -16.33 18.99
C GLU A 51 18.17 -17.36 18.88
N SER A 52 17.54 -17.63 20.02
CA SER A 52 16.28 -18.39 20.08
C SER A 52 15.16 -17.68 19.31
N TYR A 53 14.12 -18.42 18.95
CA TYR A 53 12.95 -17.84 18.28
C TYR A 53 12.34 -16.65 19.06
N PHE A 54 12.26 -16.77 20.38
CA PHE A 54 11.71 -15.71 21.23
C PHE A 54 12.56 -14.44 21.20
N GLU A 55 13.89 -14.58 21.25
CA GLU A 55 14.80 -13.43 21.17
C GLU A 55 14.72 -12.73 19.81
N LYS A 56 14.59 -13.49 18.72
CA LYS A 56 14.36 -12.93 17.36
C LYS A 56 13.07 -12.12 17.31
N GLU A 57 11.98 -12.63 17.87
CA GLU A 57 10.71 -11.91 17.98
C GLU A 57 10.86 -10.59 18.76
N MET A 58 11.64 -10.59 19.85
CA MET A 58 11.90 -9.37 20.62
C MET A 58 12.72 -8.34 19.85
N ILE A 59 13.74 -8.78 19.09
CA ILE A 59 14.53 -7.93 18.19
C ILE A 59 13.64 -7.29 17.12
N VAL A 60 12.79 -8.08 16.46
CA VAL A 60 11.85 -7.59 15.43
C VAL A 60 10.86 -6.59 16.02
N LYS A 61 10.30 -6.86 17.19
CA LYS A 61 9.35 -5.95 17.87
C LYS A 61 9.98 -4.61 18.22
N LYS A 62 11.21 -4.63 18.76
CA LYS A 62 11.97 -3.41 19.06
C LYS A 62 12.21 -2.60 17.78
N TRP A 63 12.75 -3.24 16.75
CA TRP A 63 13.01 -2.59 15.46
C TRP A 63 11.74 -1.99 14.84
N SER A 64 10.62 -2.72 14.85
CA SER A 64 9.33 -2.23 14.33
C SER A 64 8.83 -0.99 15.09
N THR A 65 9.04 -0.95 16.41
CA THR A 65 8.70 0.19 17.26
C THR A 65 9.59 1.39 16.93
N ASP A 66 10.89 1.19 16.81
CA ASP A 66 11.86 2.24 16.47
C ASP A 66 11.57 2.84 15.08
N VAL A 67 11.28 1.99 14.08
CA VAL A 67 10.85 2.42 12.74
C VAL A 67 9.56 3.24 12.82
N SER A 68 8.58 2.81 13.62
CA SER A 68 7.33 3.54 13.79
C SER A 68 7.54 4.92 14.42
N PHE A 69 8.38 5.02 15.46
CA PHE A 69 8.69 6.30 16.10
C PHE A 69 9.53 7.22 15.22
N SER A 70 10.43 6.69 14.38
CA SER A 70 11.22 7.49 13.43
C SER A 70 10.37 8.25 12.41
N ARG A 71 9.09 7.87 12.25
CA ARG A 71 8.15 8.45 11.29
C ARG A 71 7.30 9.58 11.86
N LEU A 72 7.24 9.74 13.19
CA LEU A 72 6.37 10.73 13.84
C LEU A 72 6.62 12.18 13.42
N ARG A 73 7.80 12.49 12.87
CA ARG A 73 8.19 13.84 12.41
C ARG A 73 8.44 13.94 10.92
N LYS A 74 8.14 12.89 10.16
CA LYS A 74 8.27 12.90 8.70
C LYS A 74 6.93 13.30 8.10
N SER A 75 6.94 13.95 6.92
CA SER A 75 5.72 14.10 6.13
C SER A 75 5.09 12.73 5.96
N SER A 76 3.75 12.68 5.91
CA SER A 76 3.07 11.45 5.49
C SER A 76 3.33 11.27 4.00
N ASP A 77 4.55 10.87 3.65
CA ASP A 77 4.85 10.53 2.28
C ASP A 77 3.88 9.43 1.90
N THR A 78 3.09 9.73 0.88
CA THR A 78 1.97 8.96 0.37
C THR A 78 2.40 7.56 -0.13
N GLU A 79 3.69 7.23 -0.03
CA GLU A 79 4.39 6.10 -0.62
C GLU A 79 4.89 5.07 0.40
N GLU A 80 4.11 4.78 1.44
CA GLU A 80 4.33 3.51 2.16
C GLU A 80 3.79 2.34 1.34
N TRP A 81 4.54 1.96 0.31
CA TRP A 81 4.30 0.77 -0.48
C TRP A 81 4.13 -0.50 0.37
N LYS A 82 4.74 -0.51 1.57
CA LYS A 82 4.68 -1.60 2.56
C LYS A 82 3.26 -1.94 3.01
N LYS A 83 2.35 -0.96 2.99
CA LYS A 83 0.93 -1.18 3.31
C LYS A 83 0.17 -1.86 2.15
N ARG A 84 0.71 -1.86 0.93
CA ARG A 84 0.02 -2.26 -0.31
C ARG A 84 0.27 -3.72 -0.72
N ILE A 85 1.01 -4.49 0.08
CA ILE A 85 1.47 -5.84 -0.30
C ILE A 85 0.44 -6.93 0.03
N ARG A 86 -0.44 -6.71 1.01
CA ARG A 86 -1.20 -7.80 1.65
C ARG A 86 -2.57 -8.07 1.05
N SER A 87 -3.32 -7.05 0.65
CA SER A 87 -4.69 -7.20 0.17
C SER A 87 -5.13 -6.04 -0.71
N ILE A 88 -6.27 -6.21 -1.39
CA ILE A 88 -6.93 -5.13 -2.11
C ILE A 88 -7.39 -4.09 -1.08
N ASP A 89 -6.78 -2.91 -1.10
CA ASP A 89 -6.96 -1.91 -0.05
C ASP A 89 -7.20 -0.51 -0.64
N PHE A 90 -8.06 0.28 0.02
CA PHE A 90 -8.26 1.70 -0.24
C PHE A 90 -7.58 2.53 0.85
N ASN A 91 -6.70 3.46 0.46
CA ASN A 91 -6.11 4.45 1.35
C ASN A 91 -6.83 5.80 1.17
N PRO A 92 -7.72 6.20 2.09
CA PRO A 92 -8.44 7.47 1.99
C PRO A 92 -7.53 8.69 2.15
N LEU A 93 -6.46 8.58 2.95
CA LEU A 93 -5.55 9.70 3.22
C LEU A 93 -4.69 10.03 2.00
N GLY A 94 -4.27 9.01 1.26
CA GLY A 94 -3.46 9.15 0.06
C GLY A 94 -4.25 9.04 -1.24
N ASN A 95 -5.58 9.06 -1.19
CA ASN A 95 -6.50 8.84 -2.31
C ASN A 95 -6.01 7.77 -3.30
N SER A 96 -5.70 6.57 -2.78
CA SER A 96 -5.06 5.52 -3.58
C SER A 96 -5.59 4.12 -3.30
N ASN A 97 -5.50 3.27 -4.32
CA ASN A 97 -5.98 1.90 -4.29
C ASN A 97 -4.82 0.96 -4.57
N GLY A 98 -4.69 -0.12 -3.81
CA GLY A 98 -3.75 -1.20 -4.06
C GLY A 98 -4.46 -2.47 -4.50
N PHE A 99 -3.96 -3.13 -5.53
CA PHE A 99 -4.48 -4.39 -6.04
C PHE A 99 -3.37 -5.45 -6.14
N PRO A 100 -2.88 -5.98 -5.01
CA PRO A 100 -1.88 -7.03 -5.03
C PRO A 100 -2.50 -8.31 -5.59
N HIS A 101 -1.77 -8.96 -6.51
CA HIS A 101 -2.16 -10.23 -7.13
C HIS A 101 -3.49 -10.26 -7.91
N LEU A 102 -4.09 -9.10 -8.26
CA LEU A 102 -5.36 -9.08 -9.00
C LEU A 102 -5.33 -9.89 -10.30
N PHE A 103 -4.16 -10.06 -10.89
CA PHE A 103 -3.95 -10.83 -12.12
C PHE A 103 -3.87 -12.36 -11.92
N SER A 104 -4.13 -12.87 -10.71
CA SER A 104 -4.20 -14.31 -10.45
C SER A 104 -5.61 -14.88 -10.63
N HIS A 105 -5.67 -16.17 -10.99
CA HIS A 105 -6.92 -16.93 -10.97
C HIS A 105 -7.50 -16.99 -9.55
N PRO A 106 -8.83 -16.88 -9.35
CA PRO A 106 -9.91 -16.82 -10.33
C PRO A 106 -10.31 -15.40 -10.76
N LEU A 107 -9.67 -14.35 -10.23
CA LEU A 107 -10.10 -12.96 -10.42
C LEU A 107 -9.79 -12.45 -11.83
N PHE A 108 -8.68 -12.89 -12.41
CA PHE A 108 -8.27 -12.50 -13.74
C PHE A 108 -7.61 -13.67 -14.47
N ASN A 109 -7.91 -13.80 -15.75
CA ASN A 109 -7.19 -14.65 -16.67
C ASN A 109 -7.26 -13.99 -18.05
N ARG A 110 -6.11 -13.81 -18.69
CA ARG A 110 -6.00 -13.17 -20.02
C ARG A 110 -6.83 -13.89 -21.08
N ASP A 111 -7.00 -15.20 -20.95
CA ASP A 111 -7.69 -16.04 -21.93
C ASP A 111 -9.19 -16.15 -21.69
N ARG A 112 -9.73 -15.49 -20.65
CA ARG A 112 -11.18 -15.43 -20.44
C ARG A 112 -11.81 -14.38 -21.33
N PRO A 113 -13.02 -14.65 -21.87
CA PRO A 113 -13.82 -13.61 -22.52
C PRO A 113 -14.02 -12.43 -21.57
N ALA A 114 -13.98 -11.22 -22.13
CA ALA A 114 -14.27 -9.97 -21.43
C ALA A 114 -15.74 -9.87 -21.02
#